data_AF-A0A6G2UWG2-F1
#
_entry.id   AF-A0A6G2UWG2-F1
#
_cell.length_a   1.000
_cell.length_b   1.000
_cell.length_c   1.000
_cell.angle_alpha   90.00
_cell.angle_beta   90.00
_cell.angle_gamma   90.00
#
_symmetry.space_group_name_H-M   'P 1'
#
loop_
_entity.id
_entity.type
_entity.pdbx_description
1 polymer ?
#
loop_
_entity_poly.entity_id
_entity_poly.type
_entity_poly.pdbx_seq_one_letter_code
_entity_poly.pdbx_strand_id
1 'polypeptide(L)'
;LVDAQRTRARTERATAAGQAGDTRWTAPAPSAEDRVLAGLEYGDVGAALDRISPELREVLRATVVDGLTTREAARLLGIPEGTVKTRAMRARRELRAALDRLVAENGPLGGTA
;
A
#
# COMPACT_ATOMS: atom_id res chain seq x y z
N LEU A 1 -25.97 6.22 -14.55
CA LEU A 1 -26.33 7.13 -13.42
C LEU A 1 -26.17 6.47 -12.04
N VAL A 2 -26.35 5.15 -11.92
CA VAL A 2 -26.22 4.40 -10.65
C VAL A 2 -24.77 4.24 -10.14
N ASP A 3 -23.78 4.15 -11.05
CA ASP A 3 -22.36 3.93 -10.67
C ASP A 3 -21.71 5.13 -9.98
N ALA A 4 -22.10 6.36 -10.34
CA ALA A 4 -21.58 7.57 -9.71
C ALA A 4 -22.01 7.66 -8.23
N GLN A 5 -23.25 7.24 -7.92
CA GLN A 5 -23.76 7.18 -6.55
C GLN A 5 -23.09 6.07 -5.74
N ARG A 6 -22.83 4.91 -6.38
CA ARG A 6 -22.11 3.80 -5.74
C ARG A 6 -20.66 4.20 -5.41
N THR A 7 -20.06 5.06 -6.22
CA THR A 7 -18.71 5.60 -6.00
C THR A 7 -18.70 6.65 -4.88
N ARG A 8 -19.66 7.60 -4.86
CA ARG A 8 -19.78 8.63 -3.81
C ARG A 8 -20.09 8.03 -2.43
N ALA A 9 -21.08 7.15 -2.34
CA ALA A 9 -21.42 6.47 -1.09
C ALA A 9 -20.28 5.58 -0.55
N ARG A 10 -19.39 5.10 -1.44
CA ARG A 10 -18.19 4.35 -1.04
C ARG A 10 -17.11 5.28 -0.48
N THR A 11 -16.91 6.44 -1.08
CA THR A 11 -15.95 7.44 -0.60
C THR A 11 -16.39 8.00 0.75
N GLU A 12 -17.67 8.33 0.92
CA GLU A 12 -18.25 8.86 2.16
C GLU A 12 -18.17 7.85 3.33
N ARG A 13 -18.42 6.56 3.07
CA ARG A 13 -18.23 5.52 4.10
C ARG A 13 -16.75 5.25 4.39
N ALA A 14 -15.87 5.38 3.40
CA ALA A 14 -14.43 5.23 3.63
C ALA A 14 -13.85 6.40 4.45
N THR A 15 -14.39 7.61 4.31
CA THR A 15 -14.01 8.78 5.12
C THR A 15 -14.56 8.69 6.55
N ALA A 16 -15.79 8.20 6.73
CA ALA A 16 -16.38 8.00 8.06
C ALA A 16 -15.67 6.88 8.86
N ALA A 17 -15.18 5.84 8.19
CA ALA A 17 -14.41 4.78 8.80
C ALA A 17 -13.01 5.23 9.28
N GLY A 18 -12.45 6.30 8.70
CA GLY A 18 -11.17 6.88 9.15
C GLY A 18 -11.24 7.68 10.45
N GLN A 19 -12.43 7.84 11.04
CA GLN A 19 -12.68 8.70 12.20
C GLN A 19 -12.95 7.93 13.50
N ALA A 20 -12.95 6.59 13.46
CA ALA A 20 -13.14 5.73 14.63
C ALA A 20 -11.93 4.82 14.85
N GLY A 21 -10.90 5.34 15.53
CA GLY A 21 -9.73 4.55 15.93
C GLY A 21 -8.42 5.34 15.85
N ASP A 22 -8.25 6.31 16.75
CA ASP A 22 -7.08 7.19 16.80
C ASP A 22 -5.87 6.54 17.52
N THR A 23 -5.58 5.28 17.18
CA THR A 23 -4.29 4.65 17.54
C THR A 23 -3.43 4.61 16.30
N ARG A 24 -3.03 5.79 15.82
CA ARG A 24 -2.03 5.88 14.76
C ARG A 24 -0.70 5.38 15.31
N TRP A 25 -0.33 4.14 14.97
CA TRP A 25 1.04 3.66 15.10
C TRP A 25 1.89 4.52 14.16
N THR A 26 2.44 5.60 14.69
CA THR A 26 3.34 6.47 13.94
C THR A 26 4.73 5.89 14.14
N ALA A 27 5.11 4.93 13.29
CA ALA A 27 6.52 4.55 13.23
C ALA A 27 7.33 5.81 12.83
N PRO A 28 8.45 6.09 13.51
CA PRO A 28 9.30 7.22 13.12
C PRO A 28 9.69 7.07 11.65
N ALA A 29 9.65 8.18 10.91
CA ALA A 29 10.10 8.17 9.53
C ALA A 29 11.58 7.75 9.49
N PRO A 30 11.96 6.79 8.62
CA PRO A 30 13.35 6.32 8.56
C PRO A 30 14.28 7.47 8.21
N SER A 31 15.49 7.43 8.77
CA SER A 31 16.54 8.42 8.48
C SER A 31 16.99 8.35 7.01
N ALA A 32 17.76 9.34 6.56
CA ALA A 32 18.30 9.32 5.21
C ALA A 32 19.25 8.13 4.98
N GLU A 33 20.07 7.79 5.98
CA GLU A 33 20.95 6.61 5.93
C GLU A 33 20.16 5.30 5.92
N ASP A 34 19.10 5.18 6.72
CA ASP A 34 18.23 3.99 6.73
C ASP A 34 17.59 3.74 5.37
N ARG A 35 17.19 4.81 4.66
CA ARG A 35 16.59 4.71 3.32
C ARG A 35 17.60 4.24 2.28
N VAL A 36 18.84 4.73 2.36
CA VAL A 36 19.92 4.31 1.46
C VAL A 36 20.29 2.85 1.72
N LEU A 37 20.43 2.46 2.99
CA LEU A 37 20.75 1.09 3.38
C LEU A 37 19.64 0.10 2.99
N ALA A 38 18.37 0.45 3.21
CA ALA A 38 17.23 -0.37 2.78
C ALA A 38 17.16 -0.51 1.25
N GLY A 39 17.57 0.52 0.50
CA GLY A 39 17.68 0.47 -0.96
C GLY A 39 18.76 -0.50 -1.45
N LEU A 40 19.86 -0.66 -0.69
CA LEU A 40 20.94 -1.62 -0.99
C LEU A 40 20.56 -3.06 -0.60
N GLU A 41 19.79 -3.24 0.47
CA GLU A 41 19.48 -4.55 1.06
C GLU A 41 18.23 -5.22 0.46
N TYR A 42 17.20 -4.43 0.09
CA TYR A 42 15.93 -4.93 -0.45
C TYR A 42 15.68 -4.59 -1.93
N GLY A 43 16.59 -3.84 -2.56
CA GLY A 43 16.45 -3.38 -3.95
C GLY A 43 15.18 -2.57 -4.22
N ASP A 44 14.81 -2.48 -5.49
CA ASP A 44 13.66 -1.73 -6.04
C ASP A 44 12.32 -1.91 -5.32
N VAL A 45 12.14 -2.96 -4.51
CA VAL A 45 10.88 -3.23 -3.83
C VAL A 45 10.57 -2.21 -2.72
N GLY A 46 11.56 -1.79 -1.94
CA GLY A 46 11.37 -0.77 -0.89
C GLY A 46 10.96 0.58 -1.49
N ALA A 47 11.68 1.01 -2.52
CA ALA A 47 11.39 2.23 -3.27
C ALA A 47 10.04 2.16 -4.00
N ALA A 48 9.64 0.98 -4.51
CA ALA A 48 8.34 0.79 -5.14
C ALA A 48 7.19 0.92 -4.13
N LEU A 49 7.34 0.34 -2.93
CA LEU A 49 6.35 0.45 -1.86
C LEU A 49 6.19 1.89 -1.39
N ASP A 50 7.27 2.67 -1.36
CA ASP A 50 7.24 4.09 -1.02
C ASP A 50 6.42 4.95 -1.98
N ARG A 51 6.33 4.53 -3.24
CA ARG A 51 5.52 5.19 -4.29
C ARG A 51 4.03 4.81 -4.23
N ILE A 52 3.62 3.88 -3.37
CA ILE A 52 2.22 3.47 -3.17
C ILE A 52 1.60 4.31 -2.05
N SER A 53 0.32 4.69 -2.21
CA SER A 53 -0.41 5.44 -1.19
C SER A 53 -0.39 4.70 0.17
N PRO A 54 -0.33 5.42 1.30
CA PRO A 54 -0.27 4.81 2.63
C PRO A 54 -1.40 3.80 2.88
N GLU A 55 -2.63 4.13 2.48
CA GLU A 55 -3.82 3.30 2.70
C GLU A 55 -3.81 2.01 1.86
N LEU A 56 -3.13 2.04 0.71
CA LEU A 56 -2.95 0.86 -0.14
C LEU A 56 -1.81 -0.02 0.39
N ARG A 57 -0.75 0.60 0.94
CA ARG A 57 0.37 -0.10 1.58
C ARG A 57 -0.09 -0.87 2.82
N GLU A 58 -0.94 -0.28 3.65
CA GLU A 58 -1.51 -0.96 4.83
C GLU A 58 -2.29 -2.22 4.46
N VAL A 59 -3.15 -2.14 3.42
CA VAL A 59 -3.90 -3.30 2.93
C VAL A 59 -2.96 -4.37 2.35
N LEU A 60 -1.92 -3.94 1.64
CA LEU A 60 -0.93 -4.87 1.09
C LEU A 60 -0.15 -5.58 2.21
N ARG A 61 0.31 -4.85 3.22
CA ARG A 61 1.02 -5.42 4.39
C ARG A 61 0.13 -6.43 5.12
N ALA A 62 -1.08 -6.03 5.49
CA ALA A 62 -2.01 -6.91 6.19
C ALA A 62 -2.30 -8.22 5.43
N THR A 63 -2.42 -8.17 4.11
CA THR A 63 -2.83 -9.34 3.32
C THR A 63 -1.67 -10.17 2.77
N VAL A 64 -0.51 -9.57 2.50
CA VAL A 64 0.62 -10.24 1.84
C VAL A 64 1.75 -10.52 2.82
N VAL A 65 2.05 -9.58 3.71
CA VAL A 65 3.13 -9.72 4.69
C VAL A 65 2.61 -10.45 5.93
N ASP A 66 1.49 -9.97 6.49
CA ASP A 66 0.91 -10.53 7.71
C ASP A 66 -0.01 -11.74 7.42
N GLY A 67 -0.28 -12.04 6.14
CA GLY A 67 -1.05 -13.21 5.71
C GLY A 67 -2.52 -13.22 6.11
N LEU A 68 -3.08 -12.08 6.51
CA LEU A 68 -4.45 -11.99 7.00
C LEU A 68 -5.47 -12.21 5.88
N THR A 69 -6.56 -12.90 6.22
CA THR A 69 -7.71 -13.00 5.32
C THR A 69 -8.34 -11.63 5.09
N THR A 70 -9.15 -11.49 4.03
CA THR A 70 -9.88 -10.24 3.76
C THR A 70 -10.72 -9.77 4.94
N ARG A 71 -11.33 -10.71 5.67
CA ARG A 71 -12.14 -10.43 6.85
C ARG A 71 -11.32 -9.95 8.03
N GLU A 72 -10.17 -10.57 8.28
CA GLU A 72 -9.26 -10.15 9.34
C GLU A 72 -8.65 -8.79 9.05
N ALA A 73 -8.18 -8.57 7.82
CA ALA A 73 -7.69 -7.27 7.38
C ALA A 73 -8.78 -6.18 7.46
N ALA A 74 -10.04 -6.50 7.13
CA ALA A 74 -11.17 -5.58 7.27
C ALA A 74 -11.39 -5.16 8.73
N ARG A 75 -11.34 -6.12 9.66
CA ARG A 75 -11.44 -5.84 11.09
C ARG A 75 -10.25 -5.05 11.62
N LEU A 76 -9.03 -5.43 11.24
CA LEU A 76 -7.79 -4.76 11.66
C LEU A 76 -7.77 -3.29 11.21
N LEU A 77 -8.13 -3.03 9.96
CA LEU A 77 -8.02 -1.72 9.34
C LEU A 77 -9.30 -0.86 9.48
N GLY A 78 -10.34 -1.38 10.14
CA GLY A 78 -11.60 -0.66 10.33
C GLY A 78 -12.37 -0.33 9.03
N ILE A 79 -12.15 -1.08 7.94
CA ILE A 79 -12.76 -0.81 6.62
C ILE A 79 -13.60 -1.99 6.11
N PRO A 80 -14.63 -1.76 5.27
CA PRO A 80 -15.43 -2.85 4.72
C PRO A 80 -14.62 -3.88 3.92
N GLU A 81 -14.97 -5.17 4.00
CA GLU A 81 -14.30 -6.25 3.21
C GLU A 81 -14.26 -5.94 1.71
N GLY A 82 -15.34 -5.37 1.17
CA GLY A 82 -15.39 -4.93 -0.23
C GLY A 82 -14.35 -3.86 -0.55
N THR A 83 -14.06 -2.96 0.39
CA THR A 83 -12.99 -1.95 0.29
C THR A 83 -11.62 -2.61 0.36
N VAL A 84 -11.39 -3.55 1.28
CA VAL A 84 -10.14 -4.35 1.35
C VAL A 84 -9.86 -5.00 0.00
N LYS A 85 -10.83 -5.73 -0.58
CA LYS A 85 -10.66 -6.39 -1.88
C LYS A 85 -10.24 -5.42 -2.98
N THR A 86 -10.92 -4.27 -3.08
CA THR A 86 -10.60 -3.28 -4.12
C THR A 86 -9.29 -2.54 -3.88
N ARG A 87 -8.96 -2.23 -2.61
CA ARG A 87 -7.69 -1.60 -2.25
C ARG A 87 -6.55 -2.57 -2.51
N ALA A 88 -6.67 -3.84 -2.13
CA ALA A 88 -5.65 -4.86 -2.40
C ALA A 88 -5.39 -5.02 -3.91
N MET A 89 -6.44 -5.03 -4.74
CA MET A 89 -6.30 -5.05 -6.19
C MET A 89 -5.59 -3.80 -6.72
N ARG A 90 -5.97 -2.61 -6.26
CA ARG A 90 -5.31 -1.35 -6.66
C ARG A 90 -3.86 -1.30 -6.19
N ALA A 91 -3.58 -1.66 -4.94
CA ALA A 91 -2.24 -1.73 -4.36
C ALA A 91 -1.31 -2.62 -5.19
N ARG A 92 -1.76 -3.83 -5.58
CA ARG A 92 -0.98 -4.71 -6.45
C ARG A 92 -0.70 -4.11 -7.83
N ARG A 93 -1.67 -3.39 -8.40
CA ARG A 93 -1.50 -2.72 -9.70
C ARG A 93 -0.50 -1.57 -9.61
N GLU A 94 -0.60 -0.75 -8.56
CA GLU A 94 0.32 0.36 -8.32
C GLU A 94 1.73 -0.14 -7.99
N LEU A 95 1.85 -1.19 -7.18
CA LEU A 95 3.14 -1.83 -6.89
C LEU A 95 3.79 -2.33 -8.18
N ARG A 96 3.04 -3.05 -9.02
CA ARG A 96 3.56 -3.53 -10.30
C ARG A 96 4.05 -2.37 -11.17
N ALA A 97 3.25 -1.32 -11.33
CA ALA A 97 3.66 -0.16 -12.12
C ALA A 97 4.88 0.58 -11.53
N ALA A 98 5.01 0.61 -10.20
CA ALA A 98 6.17 1.19 -9.54
C ALA A 98 7.44 0.35 -9.74
N LEU A 99 7.33 -0.98 -9.67
CA LEU A 99 8.40 -1.92 -9.97
C LEU A 99 8.81 -1.86 -11.44
N ASP A 100 7.85 -1.84 -12.37
CA ASP A 100 8.14 -1.76 -13.81
C ASP A 100 8.93 -0.48 -14.16
N ARG A 101 8.59 0.64 -13.51
CA ARG A 101 9.34 1.90 -13.66
C ARG A 101 10.75 1.80 -13.10
N LEU A 102 10.92 1.20 -11.92
CA LEU A 102 12.24 1.05 -11.33
C LEU A 102 13.14 0.11 -12.15
N VAL A 103 12.61 -1.00 -12.65
CA VAL A 103 13.31 -1.88 -13.57
C VAL A 103 13.70 -1.16 -14.86
N ALA A 104 12.84 -0.26 -15.37
CA ALA A 104 13.15 0.57 -16.52
C ALA A 104 14.20 1.67 -16.22
N GLU A 105 14.16 2.25 -15.00
CA GLU A 105 15.11 3.25 -14.50
C GLU A 105 16.50 2.64 -14.24
N ASN A 106 16.56 1.37 -13.81
CA ASN A 106 17.81 0.67 -13.46
C ASN A 106 18.34 -0.24 -14.58
N GLY A 107 17.57 -0.46 -15.65
CA GLY A 107 17.90 -1.34 -16.77
C GLY A 107 18.10 -2.83 -16.38
N PRO A 108 18.16 -3.76 -17.36
CA PRO A 108 18.39 -5.19 -17.07
C PRO A 108 19.81 -5.51 -16.57
N LEU A 109 20.66 -4.51 -16.33
CA LEU A 109 22.10 -4.66 -16.10
C LEU A 109 22.63 -3.66 -15.06
N GLY A 110 21.90 -3.44 -13.96
CA GLY A 110 22.44 -2.81 -12.76
C GLY A 110 23.35 -3.75 -11.97
N GLY A 111 24.30 -4.40 -12.65
CA GLY A 111 25.40 -5.11 -12.00
C GLY A 111 26.34 -4.09 -11.39
N THR A 112 26.59 -4.23 -10.10
CA THR A 112 27.73 -3.63 -9.41
C THR A 112 29.02 -3.84 -10.22
N ALA A 113 29.66 -2.75 -10.64
CA ALA A 113 31.07 -2.70 -11.03
C ALA A 113 31.65 -1.39 -10.50
#